data_AF-A0A1Q7TP58-F1
#
_entry.id   AF-A0A1Q7TP58-F1
#
_cell.length_a   1.000
_cell.length_b   1.000
_cell.length_c   1.000
_cell.angle_alpha   90.00
_cell.angle_beta   90.00
_cell.angle_gamma   90.00
#
_symmetry.space_group_name_H-M   'P 1'
#
loop_
_entity.id
_entity.type
_entity.pdbx_description
1 polymer ?
#
loop_
_entity_poly.entity_id
_entity_poly.type
_entity_poly.pdbx_seq_one_letter_code
_entity_poly.pdbx_strand_id
1 'polypeptide(L)'
;MARLHEYQGKAILAANGFKIPRGSPARTAEEAVAAAAKLGGEVVIKIQVWTTGRAGIGGVAFAKKPDEVRAHATRMLAMKVGQFPVEAVLVEEKIDIDREFFLSFAIDDAARAPMIIFAAGGGTGIEERATSTRRIPCDVNRGPLDSTMSEAVASSGLSPAHAEQLADSIRKLFAAARSVEARSLEINPLVLTKKGEFVAADCRITIDDYAVVRRPELGIEIAREFDHPPTVLERVAYAAEQSDHRGTFYFAQLATAAPKDSKGLVGFHGAGGGGSMMSMDAIVNAGFTTANFTDTSGNPSASKVYRAARIILAQPDLVGYFGSGSGVASQEQYWSAYGLAKAFWELDLDIPAVIRLGGNTEDRAVDILHRMSKLLRAQVEGYRKTDTPAMIAARFAELVGNTGGTKWKPRAPRVPKFVKGSSATMLAVKNGRVWIDNARWSQIQSAVETHSGGLIVDRKGAPARSLSEEEFATKDSELLACDVECRLAGIEGFYLELDIPGLNDLIGGAH
;
A
#
# COMPACT_ATOMS: atom_id res chain seq x y z
N MET A 1 -5.60 1.88 7.87
CA MET A 1 -6.46 3.07 7.75
C MET A 1 -5.78 4.20 6.99
N ALA A 2 -6.55 4.86 6.14
CA ALA A 2 -6.21 6.08 5.44
C ALA A 2 -5.90 7.19 6.44
N ARG A 3 -4.89 8.00 6.12
CA ARG A 3 -4.37 9.05 7.00
C ARG A 3 -4.42 10.40 6.31
N LEU A 4 -4.55 11.43 7.13
CA LEU A 4 -4.48 12.81 6.71
C LEU A 4 -3.20 13.45 7.26
N HIS A 5 -2.66 14.42 6.52
CA HIS A 5 -1.63 15.31 7.06
C HIS A 5 -2.21 16.21 8.17
N GLU A 6 -1.35 16.71 9.05
CA GLU A 6 -1.76 17.58 10.17
C GLU A 6 -2.57 18.79 9.69
N TYR A 7 -2.14 19.44 8.59
CA TYR A 7 -2.86 20.62 8.08
C TYR A 7 -4.30 20.29 7.61
N GLN A 8 -4.53 19.08 7.06
CA GLN A 8 -5.85 18.61 6.65
C GLN A 8 -6.69 18.29 7.88
N GLY A 9 -6.10 17.63 8.88
CA GLY A 9 -6.76 17.36 10.15
C GLY A 9 -7.17 18.64 10.88
N LYS A 10 -6.29 19.65 10.90
CA LYS A 10 -6.58 20.97 11.48
C LYS A 10 -7.74 21.67 10.78
N ALA A 11 -7.88 21.54 9.47
CA ALA A 11 -9.04 22.08 8.75
C ALA A 11 -10.36 21.43 9.20
N ILE A 12 -10.37 20.11 9.44
CA ILE A 12 -11.52 19.38 9.98
C ILE A 12 -11.84 19.86 11.41
N LEU A 13 -10.82 20.02 12.26
CA LEU A 13 -10.99 20.54 13.61
C LEU A 13 -11.57 21.96 13.61
N ALA A 14 -11.05 22.85 12.76
CA ALA A 14 -11.54 24.21 12.61
C ALA A 14 -12.99 24.25 12.15
N ALA A 15 -13.37 23.42 11.17
CA ALA A 15 -14.75 23.28 10.71
C ALA A 15 -15.71 22.79 11.80
N ASN A 16 -15.19 22.10 12.82
CA ASN A 16 -15.93 21.61 13.99
C ASN A 16 -15.76 22.54 15.22
N GLY A 17 -15.31 23.77 15.03
CA GLY A 17 -15.31 24.81 16.06
C GLY A 17 -14.13 24.76 17.04
N PHE A 18 -13.05 24.05 16.71
CA PHE A 18 -11.77 24.23 17.39
C PHE A 18 -11.06 25.48 16.89
N LYS A 19 -10.36 26.17 17.79
CA LYS A 19 -9.32 27.11 17.38
C LYS A 19 -8.07 26.33 16.98
N ILE A 20 -7.46 26.71 15.87
CA ILE A 20 -6.18 26.18 15.40
C ILE A 20 -5.22 27.35 15.18
N PRO A 21 -3.89 27.12 15.22
CA PRO A 21 -2.93 28.14 14.81
C PRO A 21 -3.14 28.52 13.35
N ARG A 22 -3.01 29.81 13.03
CA ARG A 22 -2.96 30.25 11.64
C ARG A 22 -1.71 29.67 10.98
N GLY A 23 -1.88 29.07 9.80
CA GLY A 23 -0.77 28.49 9.07
C GLY A 23 -1.17 27.96 7.70
N SER A 24 -0.18 27.60 6.89
CA SER A 24 -0.40 26.97 5.58
C SER A 24 0.71 25.98 5.24
N PRO A 25 0.41 24.91 4.47
CA PRO A 25 1.44 24.03 3.95
C PRO A 25 2.29 24.75 2.89
N ALA A 26 3.55 24.33 2.78
CA ALA A 26 4.52 24.79 1.80
C ALA A 26 5.31 23.59 1.26
N ARG A 27 5.48 23.54 -0.06
CA ARG A 27 6.23 22.51 -0.79
C ARG A 27 7.63 22.96 -1.20
N THR A 28 7.91 24.25 -1.05
CA THR A 28 9.22 24.86 -1.31
C THR A 28 9.64 25.75 -0.14
N ALA A 29 10.93 26.05 -0.04
CA ALA A 29 11.44 26.96 0.97
C ALA A 29 10.90 28.40 0.77
N GLU A 30 10.69 28.79 -0.49
CA GLU A 30 10.13 30.08 -0.89
C GLU A 30 8.67 30.21 -0.44
N GLU A 31 7.87 29.17 -0.66
CA GLU A 31 6.49 29.11 -0.15
C GLU A 31 6.45 29.20 1.38
N ALA A 32 7.39 28.54 2.07
CA ALA A 32 7.47 28.57 3.52
C ALA A 32 7.80 29.99 4.04
N VAL A 33 8.74 30.69 3.40
CA VAL A 33 9.07 32.08 3.71
C VAL A 33 7.87 33.01 3.45
N ALA A 34 7.17 32.82 2.34
CA ALA A 34 5.97 33.60 2.02
C ALA A 34 4.82 33.36 3.03
N ALA A 35 4.64 32.12 3.49
CA ALA A 35 3.68 31.77 4.54
C ALA A 35 4.04 32.45 5.87
N ALA A 36 5.31 32.39 6.28
CA ALA A 36 5.77 33.04 7.51
C ALA A 36 5.59 34.57 7.47
N ALA A 37 5.88 35.20 6.32
CA ALA A 37 5.70 36.64 6.15
C ALA A 37 4.24 37.09 6.36
N LYS A 38 3.26 36.28 5.92
CA LYS A 38 1.83 36.57 6.13
C LYS A 38 1.41 36.48 7.60
N LEU A 39 2.10 35.67 8.40
CA LEU A 39 1.79 35.49 9.82
C LEU A 39 2.33 36.64 10.69
N GLY A 40 3.45 37.26 10.28
CA GLY A 40 3.97 38.49 10.87
C GLY A 40 4.60 38.34 12.27
N GLY A 41 5.07 37.14 12.63
CA GLY A 41 5.65 36.84 13.95
C GLY A 41 6.54 35.60 13.95
N GLU A 42 6.85 35.10 15.14
CA GLU A 42 7.56 33.82 15.31
C GLU A 42 6.68 32.66 14.83
N VAL A 43 7.26 31.75 14.05
CA VAL A 43 6.57 30.62 13.44
C VAL A 43 7.15 29.29 13.88
N VAL A 44 6.35 28.24 13.71
CA VAL A 44 6.75 26.85 13.83
C VAL A 44 6.68 26.21 12.44
N ILE A 45 7.70 25.43 12.08
CA ILE A 45 7.79 24.71 10.82
C ILE A 45 7.78 23.22 11.14
N LYS A 46 6.80 22.49 10.59
CA LYS A 46 6.56 21.07 10.89
C LYS A 46 6.49 20.22 9.64
N ILE A 47 7.29 19.16 9.54
CA ILE A 47 7.17 18.20 8.43
C ILE A 47 5.77 17.58 8.38
N GLN A 48 5.24 17.43 7.17
CA GLN A 48 3.95 16.80 6.93
C GLN A 48 4.15 15.33 6.54
N VAL A 49 4.17 14.46 7.55
CA VAL A 49 4.33 13.00 7.41
C VAL A 49 3.31 12.29 8.31
N TRP A 50 3.02 11.02 8.04
CA TRP A 50 1.99 10.26 8.76
C TRP A 50 2.51 9.46 9.97
N THR A 51 3.72 9.78 10.43
CA THR A 51 4.35 9.19 11.61
C THR A 51 4.36 10.15 12.80
N THR A 52 4.49 9.59 14.01
CA THR A 52 4.62 10.34 15.27
C THR A 52 6.09 10.67 15.57
N GLY A 53 6.37 11.39 16.67
CA GLY A 53 7.74 11.65 17.11
C GLY A 53 8.54 12.61 16.21
N ARG A 54 7.86 13.43 15.39
CA ARG A 54 8.48 14.36 14.42
C ARG A 54 9.54 15.28 15.06
N ALA A 55 9.31 15.74 16.28
CA ALA A 55 10.27 16.59 16.98
C ALA A 55 11.60 15.88 17.25
N GLY A 56 11.57 14.59 17.63
CA GLY A 56 12.77 13.79 17.94
C GLY A 56 13.66 13.54 16.73
N ILE A 57 13.11 13.61 15.52
CA ILE A 57 13.86 13.47 14.26
C ILE A 57 14.19 14.83 13.62
N GLY A 58 14.00 15.95 14.33
CA GLY A 58 14.30 17.29 13.84
C GLY A 58 13.27 17.84 12.84
N GLY A 59 12.08 17.23 12.78
CA GLY A 59 10.96 17.61 11.91
C GLY A 59 10.06 18.72 12.44
N VAL A 60 10.42 19.35 13.57
CA VAL A 60 9.74 20.53 14.13
C VAL A 60 10.80 21.58 14.50
N ALA A 61 10.63 22.82 14.05
CA ALA A 61 11.56 23.91 14.32
C ALA A 61 10.85 25.25 14.51
N PHE A 62 11.42 26.12 15.34
CA PHE A 62 10.93 27.49 15.55
C PHE A 62 11.80 28.47 14.78
N ALA A 63 11.19 29.50 14.19
CA ALA A 63 11.90 30.51 13.42
C ALA A 63 11.27 31.90 13.64
N LYS A 64 12.11 32.93 13.74
CA LYS A 64 11.70 34.33 13.86
C LYS A 64 12.00 35.12 12.60
N LYS A 65 13.06 34.75 11.88
CA LYS A 65 13.54 35.49 10.70
C LYS A 65 13.30 34.70 9.41
N PRO A 66 13.07 35.38 8.27
CA PRO A 66 12.91 34.73 6.97
C PRO A 66 14.04 33.76 6.61
N ASP A 67 15.29 34.09 6.94
CA ASP A 67 16.44 33.22 6.62
C ASP A 67 16.46 31.93 7.46
N GLU A 68 16.00 31.98 8.72
CA GLU A 68 15.82 30.80 9.56
C GLU A 68 14.71 29.90 8.98
N VAL A 69 13.61 30.50 8.54
CA VAL A 69 12.49 29.78 7.90
C VAL A 69 12.98 29.04 6.66
N ARG A 70 13.72 29.74 5.78
CA ARG A 70 14.30 29.14 4.56
C ARG A 70 15.21 27.97 4.91
N ALA A 71 16.15 28.16 5.84
CA ALA A 71 17.11 27.13 6.22
C ALA A 71 16.42 25.87 6.78
N HIS A 72 15.43 26.04 7.67
CA HIS A 72 14.68 24.91 8.22
C HIS A 72 13.84 24.20 7.16
N ALA A 73 13.12 24.93 6.32
CA ALA A 73 12.29 24.35 5.26
C ALA A 73 13.14 23.58 4.23
N THR A 74 14.25 24.14 3.75
CA THR A 74 15.18 23.46 2.84
C THR A 74 15.69 22.15 3.44
N ARG A 75 16.16 22.19 4.70
CA ARG A 75 16.64 20.99 5.38
C ARG A 75 15.53 19.94 5.53
N MET A 76 14.34 20.36 5.96
CA MET A 76 13.22 19.47 6.24
C MET A 76 12.65 18.81 4.97
N LEU A 77 12.54 19.55 3.86
CA LEU A 77 12.08 19.02 2.57
C LEU A 77 13.12 18.05 1.95
N ALA A 78 14.39 18.14 2.37
CA ALA A 78 15.42 17.18 1.99
C ALA A 78 15.44 15.92 2.89
N MET A 79 14.65 15.88 3.97
CA MET A 79 14.59 14.72 4.87
C MET A 79 13.85 13.54 4.24
N LYS A 80 14.16 12.35 4.75
CA LYS A 80 13.35 11.14 4.60
C LYS A 80 12.87 10.67 5.96
N VAL A 81 11.65 10.17 6.03
CA VAL A 81 11.07 9.55 7.22
C VAL A 81 10.83 8.09 6.91
N GLY A 82 11.52 7.20 7.63
CA GLY A 82 11.73 5.85 7.13
C GLY A 82 12.49 5.91 5.81
N GLN A 83 11.89 5.39 4.74
CA GLN A 83 12.46 5.42 3.39
C GLN A 83 11.78 6.45 2.46
N PHE A 84 10.76 7.15 2.94
CA PHE A 84 9.89 8.00 2.12
C PHE A 84 10.23 9.49 2.26
N PRO A 85 10.16 10.28 1.19
CA PRO A 85 10.51 11.70 1.21
C PRO A 85 9.47 12.55 1.95
N VAL A 86 9.91 13.68 2.49
CA VAL A 86 9.02 14.73 3.00
C VAL A 86 8.61 15.64 1.83
N GLU A 87 7.32 15.65 1.48
CA GLU A 87 6.81 16.43 0.33
C GLU A 87 6.35 17.85 0.70
N ALA A 88 6.09 18.11 1.98
CA ALA A 88 5.62 19.41 2.45
C ALA A 88 5.98 19.67 3.92
N VAL A 89 6.03 20.95 4.28
CA VAL A 89 6.07 21.44 5.66
C VAL A 89 4.85 22.31 5.95
N LEU A 90 4.35 22.30 7.18
CA LEU A 90 3.36 23.24 7.68
C LEU A 90 4.09 24.39 8.37
N VAL A 91 3.81 25.62 7.93
CA VAL A 91 4.31 26.84 8.59
C VAL A 91 3.14 27.48 9.32
N GLU A 92 3.26 27.63 10.64
CA GLU A 92 2.17 28.14 11.49
C GLU A 92 2.68 29.12 12.54
N GLU A 93 1.77 29.93 13.08
CA GLU A 93 2.12 30.86 14.16
C GLU A 93 2.49 30.11 15.45
N LYS A 94 3.46 30.64 16.19
CA LYS A 94 3.78 30.14 17.52
C LYS A 94 2.69 30.52 18.52
N ILE A 95 2.25 29.54 19.30
CA ILE A 95 1.24 29.72 20.35
C ILE A 95 1.92 30.02 21.69
N ASP A 96 1.33 30.93 22.48
CA ASP A 96 1.72 31.17 23.87
C ASP A 96 1.08 30.15 24.82
N ILE A 97 1.80 29.06 25.08
CA ILE A 97 1.36 27.93 25.89
C ILE A 97 1.34 28.28 27.38
N ASP A 98 0.22 27.99 28.07
CA ASP A 98 0.12 27.94 29.53
C ASP A 98 0.12 26.49 30.03
N ARG A 99 -0.77 25.66 29.47
CA ARG A 99 -0.88 24.22 29.80
C ARG A 99 -1.14 23.38 28.56
N GLU A 100 -0.67 22.14 28.59
CA GLU A 100 -0.84 21.15 27.51
C GLU A 100 -1.64 19.95 27.99
N PHE A 101 -2.62 19.54 27.18
CA PHE A 101 -3.50 18.40 27.43
C PHE A 101 -3.40 17.40 26.28
N PHE A 102 -3.70 16.14 26.60
CA PHE A 102 -3.92 15.11 25.59
C PHE A 102 -5.41 14.86 25.44
N LEU A 103 -5.92 14.85 24.21
CA LEU A 103 -7.31 14.56 23.92
C LEU A 103 -7.42 13.72 22.65
N SER A 104 -7.93 12.50 22.77
CA SER A 104 -8.00 11.55 21.66
C SER A 104 -9.34 10.83 21.60
N PHE A 105 -9.82 10.58 20.40
CA PHE A 105 -10.94 9.72 20.06
C PHE A 105 -10.39 8.46 19.40
N ALA A 106 -10.90 7.30 19.78
CA ALA A 106 -10.63 6.04 19.09
C ALA A 106 -11.84 5.11 19.20
N ILE A 107 -11.92 4.13 18.30
CA ILE A 107 -12.82 2.99 18.50
C ILE A 107 -12.13 1.96 19.38
N ASP A 108 -12.75 1.63 20.51
CA ASP A 108 -12.31 0.56 21.39
C ASP A 108 -12.91 -0.76 20.91
N ASP A 109 -12.09 -1.63 20.32
CA ASP A 109 -12.53 -2.91 19.77
C ASP A 109 -13.03 -3.89 20.84
N ALA A 110 -12.49 -3.84 22.06
CA ALA A 110 -12.94 -4.70 23.16
C ALA A 110 -14.33 -4.26 23.65
N ALA A 111 -14.53 -2.95 23.80
CA ALA A 111 -15.83 -2.38 24.16
C ALA A 111 -16.82 -2.36 22.98
N ARG A 112 -16.33 -2.51 21.74
CA ARG A 112 -17.09 -2.33 20.49
C ARG A 112 -17.80 -0.98 20.41
N ALA A 113 -17.15 0.06 20.91
CA ALA A 113 -17.72 1.38 21.07
C ALA A 113 -16.67 2.49 20.90
N PRO A 114 -17.07 3.71 20.48
CA PRO A 114 -16.20 4.85 20.51
C PRO A 114 -15.82 5.23 21.94
N MET A 115 -14.63 5.78 22.10
CA MET A 115 -14.11 6.23 23.37
C MET A 115 -13.25 7.47 23.20
N ILE A 116 -13.33 8.37 24.19
CA ILE A 116 -12.39 9.47 24.34
C ILE A 116 -11.37 9.14 25.43
N ILE A 117 -10.11 9.42 25.15
CA ILE A 117 -8.99 9.31 26.08
C ILE A 117 -8.51 10.74 26.37
N PHE A 118 -8.46 11.10 27.64
CA PHE A 118 -8.04 12.42 28.10
C PHE A 118 -6.89 12.31 29.10
N ALA A 119 -5.92 13.23 29.03
CA ALA A 119 -4.94 13.39 30.10
C ALA A 119 -4.64 14.88 30.35
N ALA A 120 -4.44 15.22 31.64
CA ALA A 120 -4.12 16.57 32.09
C ALA A 120 -2.69 17.02 31.74
N GLY A 121 -1.82 16.10 31.27
CA GLY A 121 -0.49 16.38 30.76
C GLY A 121 -0.32 15.84 29.34
N GLY A 122 -0.32 16.75 28.36
CA GLY A 122 -0.09 16.46 26.94
C GLY A 122 1.39 16.43 26.55
N GLY A 123 1.64 16.41 25.25
CA GLY A 123 2.98 16.40 24.65
C GLY A 123 3.55 14.99 24.49
N THR A 124 4.86 14.85 24.67
CA THR A 124 5.58 13.60 24.44
C THR A 124 5.39 12.58 25.58
N GLY A 125 5.43 11.29 25.23
CA GLY A 125 5.44 10.18 26.19
C GLY A 125 4.09 9.88 26.83
N ILE A 126 2.98 10.11 26.10
CA ILE A 126 1.64 9.77 26.61
C ILE A 126 1.47 8.24 26.76
N GLU A 127 2.11 7.47 25.89
CA GLU A 127 2.10 6.01 25.88
C GLU A 127 2.72 5.43 27.17
N GLU A 128 3.80 6.04 27.66
CA GLU A 128 4.46 5.65 28.91
C GLU A 128 3.63 6.03 30.15
N ARG A 129 2.72 6.99 30.02
CA ARG A 129 1.86 7.49 31.10
C ARG A 129 0.41 7.05 30.92
N ALA A 130 0.15 5.92 30.25
CA ALA A 130 -1.20 5.42 29.97
C ALA A 130 -2.10 5.30 31.22
N THR A 131 -1.53 4.98 32.38
CA THR A 131 -2.25 4.89 33.67
C THR A 131 -2.73 6.24 34.20
N SER A 132 -2.17 7.35 33.72
CA SER A 132 -2.59 8.72 34.05
C SER A 132 -3.73 9.23 33.17
N THR A 133 -4.20 8.42 32.21
CA THR A 133 -5.28 8.78 31.31
C THR A 133 -6.65 8.47 31.89
N ARG A 134 -7.65 9.27 31.50
CA ARG A 134 -9.07 9.03 31.76
C ARG A 134 -9.72 8.53 30.48
N ARG A 135 -10.51 7.47 30.60
CA ARG A 135 -11.31 6.89 29.52
C ARG A 135 -12.76 7.34 29.69
N ILE A 136 -13.30 7.99 28.67
CA ILE A 136 -14.68 8.51 28.63
C ILE A 136 -15.41 7.68 27.57
N PRO A 137 -16.24 6.70 27.97
CA PRO A 137 -17.05 5.94 27.02
C PRO A 137 -17.98 6.87 26.25
N CYS A 138 -18.22 6.54 24.98
CA CYS A 138 -19.13 7.29 24.13
C CYS A 138 -20.25 6.38 23.61
N ASP A 139 -21.48 6.86 23.68
CA ASP A 139 -22.58 6.28 22.91
C ASP A 139 -22.40 6.65 21.43
N VAL A 140 -22.61 5.69 20.52
CA VAL A 140 -22.43 5.90 19.07
C VAL A 140 -23.29 7.04 18.53
N ASN A 141 -24.48 7.25 19.09
CA ASN A 141 -25.44 8.25 18.60
C ASN A 141 -25.37 9.57 19.38
N ARG A 142 -25.15 9.48 20.69
CA ARG A 142 -25.25 10.62 21.63
C ARG A 142 -23.91 11.24 22.00
N GLY A 143 -22.80 10.52 21.84
CA GLY A 143 -21.46 11.01 22.17
C GLY A 143 -20.99 10.67 23.59
N PRO A 144 -20.04 11.42 24.16
CA PRO A 144 -19.41 11.09 25.44
C PRO A 144 -20.42 11.07 26.59
N LEU A 145 -20.26 10.13 27.52
CA LEU A 145 -21.10 10.06 28.71
C LEU A 145 -20.81 11.24 29.66
N ASP A 146 -21.86 11.99 30.01
CA ASP A 146 -21.74 13.22 30.78
C ASP A 146 -21.11 13.03 32.17
N SER A 147 -21.41 11.93 32.86
CA SER A 147 -20.85 11.62 34.18
C SER A 147 -19.33 11.45 34.12
N THR A 148 -18.85 10.59 33.22
CA THR A 148 -17.42 10.30 33.08
C THR A 148 -16.66 11.50 32.51
N MET A 149 -17.28 12.27 31.62
CA MET A 149 -16.72 13.54 31.13
C MET A 149 -16.57 14.55 32.26
N SER A 150 -17.59 14.72 33.11
CA SER A 150 -17.56 15.66 34.24
C SER A 150 -16.46 15.29 35.25
N GLU A 151 -16.30 14.00 35.55
CA GLU A 151 -15.21 13.49 36.39
C GLU A 151 -13.82 13.77 35.79
N ALA A 152 -13.65 13.51 34.48
CA ALA A 152 -12.40 13.76 33.79
C ALA A 152 -12.03 15.25 33.81
N VAL A 153 -12.99 16.12 33.53
CA VAL A 153 -12.83 17.58 33.55
C VAL A 153 -12.53 18.09 34.96
N ALA A 154 -13.25 17.63 35.99
CA ALA A 154 -12.99 18.02 37.38
C ALA A 154 -11.58 17.64 37.83
N SER A 155 -11.06 16.50 37.35
CA SER A 155 -9.70 16.04 37.67
C SER A 155 -8.58 16.86 37.04
N SER A 156 -8.89 17.77 36.11
CA SER A 156 -7.90 18.60 35.40
C SER A 156 -7.34 19.77 36.24
N GLY A 157 -7.96 20.10 37.38
CA GLY A 157 -7.55 21.25 38.20
C GLY A 157 -7.69 22.60 37.48
N LEU A 158 -8.64 22.70 36.56
CA LEU A 158 -8.96 23.94 35.85
C LEU A 158 -9.96 24.79 36.64
N SER A 159 -9.97 26.10 36.36
CA SER A 159 -11.04 26.99 36.83
C SER A 159 -12.39 26.57 36.22
N PRO A 160 -13.54 26.91 36.82
CA PRO A 160 -14.85 26.53 36.29
C PRO A 160 -15.07 26.92 34.81
N ALA A 161 -14.61 28.11 34.42
CA ALA A 161 -14.72 28.56 33.03
C ALA A 161 -13.85 27.74 32.05
N HIS A 162 -12.61 27.40 32.43
CA HIS A 162 -11.75 26.55 31.59
C HIS A 162 -12.22 25.09 31.59
N ALA A 163 -12.78 24.60 32.69
CA ALA A 163 -13.39 23.28 32.77
C ALA A 163 -14.57 23.15 31.79
N GLU A 164 -15.42 24.17 31.68
CA GLU A 164 -16.51 24.20 30.69
C GLU A 164 -15.98 24.20 29.25
N GLN A 165 -14.95 25.00 28.94
CA GLN A 165 -14.30 24.99 27.62
C GLN A 165 -13.65 23.62 27.29
N LEU A 166 -13.08 22.94 28.28
CA LEU A 166 -12.54 21.60 28.11
C LEU A 166 -13.65 20.57 27.82
N ALA A 167 -14.76 20.64 28.55
CA ALA A 167 -15.94 19.79 28.29
C ALA A 167 -16.50 20.02 26.87
N ASP A 168 -16.56 21.28 26.42
CA ASP A 168 -16.93 21.62 25.05
C ASP A 168 -15.94 21.05 24.02
N SER A 169 -14.63 21.14 24.29
CA SER A 169 -13.59 20.53 23.44
C SER A 169 -13.75 19.01 23.32
N ILE A 170 -14.08 18.31 24.41
CA ILE A 170 -14.36 16.86 24.42
C ILE A 170 -15.56 16.54 23.52
N ARG A 171 -16.67 17.31 23.61
CA ARG A 171 -17.84 17.11 22.74
C ARG A 171 -17.53 17.39 21.27
N LYS A 172 -16.80 18.48 20.99
CA LYS A 172 -16.36 18.83 19.62
C LYS A 172 -15.46 17.77 19.01
N LEU A 173 -14.58 17.14 19.80
CA LEU A 173 -13.73 16.04 19.34
C LEU A 173 -14.56 14.88 18.79
N PHE A 174 -15.59 14.46 19.53
CA PHE A 174 -16.50 13.40 19.09
C PHE A 174 -17.25 13.80 17.82
N ALA A 175 -17.78 15.03 17.76
CA ALA A 175 -18.48 15.54 16.59
C ALA A 175 -17.56 15.59 15.36
N ALA A 176 -16.32 16.06 15.51
CA ALA A 176 -15.32 16.09 14.46
C ALA A 176 -15.00 14.69 13.94
N ALA A 177 -14.70 13.75 14.84
CA ALA A 177 -14.44 12.36 14.48
C ALA A 177 -15.62 11.74 13.71
N ARG A 178 -16.84 11.94 14.19
CA ARG A 178 -18.06 11.43 13.54
C ARG A 178 -18.31 12.07 12.17
N SER A 179 -18.03 13.36 12.00
CA SER A 179 -18.30 14.09 10.75
C SER A 179 -17.54 13.50 9.55
N VAL A 180 -16.32 13.01 9.80
CA VAL A 180 -15.44 12.41 8.78
C VAL A 180 -15.33 10.90 8.90
N GLU A 181 -16.16 10.26 9.73
CA GLU A 181 -16.10 8.81 10.01
C GLU A 181 -14.68 8.34 10.38
N ALA A 182 -14.03 9.10 11.28
CA ALA A 182 -12.69 8.81 11.75
C ALA A 182 -12.65 7.49 12.53
N ARG A 183 -11.61 6.70 12.29
CA ARG A 183 -11.27 5.55 13.12
C ARG A 183 -10.50 5.97 14.38
N SER A 184 -9.67 7.00 14.24
CA SER A 184 -9.05 7.71 15.37
C SER A 184 -8.83 9.18 15.04
N LEU A 185 -8.91 10.03 16.06
CA LEU A 185 -8.63 11.45 15.98
C LEU A 185 -7.94 11.88 17.28
N GLU A 186 -6.68 12.24 17.20
CA GLU A 186 -5.86 12.64 18.33
C GLU A 186 -5.49 14.12 18.21
N ILE A 187 -5.62 14.87 19.31
CA ILE A 187 -5.09 16.24 19.48
C ILE A 187 -4.02 16.17 20.57
N ASN A 188 -2.76 16.33 20.17
CA ASN A 188 -1.62 16.23 21.08
C ASN A 188 -0.49 17.21 20.72
N PRO A 189 -0.44 18.41 21.34
CA PRO A 189 -1.25 18.84 22.48
C PRO A 189 -2.52 19.61 22.09
N LEU A 190 -3.55 19.49 22.92
CA LEU A 190 -4.59 20.50 23.09
C LEU A 190 -4.05 21.53 24.09
N VAL A 191 -3.85 22.77 23.64
CA VAL A 191 -3.17 23.81 24.43
C VAL A 191 -4.19 24.74 25.07
N LEU A 192 -4.07 24.99 26.37
CA LEU A 192 -4.62 26.18 27.00
C LEU A 192 -3.58 27.29 26.87
N THR A 193 -3.95 28.38 26.20
CA THR A 193 -3.06 29.52 25.99
C THR A 193 -3.02 30.44 27.21
N LYS A 194 -1.98 31.27 27.32
CA LYS A 194 -1.90 32.32 28.35
C LYS A 194 -3.05 33.34 28.30
N LYS A 195 -3.80 33.38 27.20
CA LYS A 195 -5.00 34.20 27.02
C LYS A 195 -6.28 33.51 27.51
N GLY A 196 -6.20 32.28 28.03
CA GLY A 196 -7.34 31.54 28.59
C GLY A 196 -8.19 30.82 27.54
N GLU A 197 -7.63 30.52 26.37
CA GLU A 197 -8.35 29.89 25.26
C GLU A 197 -7.72 28.54 24.90
N PHE A 198 -8.57 27.56 24.57
CA PHE A 198 -8.13 26.26 24.05
C PHE A 198 -7.85 26.29 22.54
N VAL A 199 -6.69 25.76 22.14
CA VAL A 199 -6.21 25.69 20.76
C VAL A 199 -5.67 24.29 20.47
N ALA A 200 -6.11 23.67 19.37
CA ALA A 200 -5.57 22.41 18.89
C ALA A 200 -4.24 22.65 18.16
N ALA A 201 -3.13 22.46 18.88
CA ALA A 201 -1.80 22.80 18.38
C ALA A 201 -1.23 21.75 17.42
N ASP A 202 -1.68 20.50 17.53
CA ASP A 202 -1.32 19.40 16.63
C ASP A 202 -2.50 18.42 16.56
N CYS A 203 -2.59 17.67 15.48
CA CYS A 203 -3.55 16.59 15.39
C CYS A 203 -3.11 15.47 14.45
N ARG A 204 -3.62 14.27 14.72
CA ARG A 204 -3.49 13.10 13.85
C ARG A 204 -4.87 12.48 13.66
N ILE A 205 -5.27 12.29 12.40
CA ILE A 205 -6.57 11.71 12.06
C ILE A 205 -6.36 10.51 11.16
N THR A 206 -7.03 9.41 11.49
CA THR A 206 -7.20 8.26 10.61
C THR A 206 -8.67 8.09 10.26
N ILE A 207 -8.95 7.83 8.99
CA ILE A 207 -10.31 7.72 8.44
C ILE A 207 -10.63 6.25 8.23
N ASP A 208 -11.89 5.86 8.40
CA ASP A 208 -12.35 4.55 7.95
C ASP A 208 -12.12 4.40 6.44
N ASP A 209 -11.37 3.38 6.00
CA ASP A 209 -11.10 3.12 4.59
C ASP A 209 -12.41 2.97 3.79
N TYR A 210 -13.46 2.41 4.42
CA TYR A 210 -14.79 2.29 3.82
C TYR A 210 -15.56 3.61 3.73
N ALA A 211 -15.16 4.64 4.49
CA ALA A 211 -15.78 5.96 4.44
C ALA A 211 -15.20 6.86 3.35
N VAL A 212 -13.98 6.58 2.87
CA VAL A 212 -13.29 7.44 1.88
C VAL A 212 -14.14 7.71 0.64
N VAL A 213 -14.81 6.68 0.09
CA VAL A 213 -15.69 6.84 -1.09
C VAL A 213 -16.89 7.75 -0.81
N ARG A 214 -17.35 7.84 0.44
CA ARG A 214 -18.45 8.73 0.87
C ARG A 214 -17.96 10.12 1.30
N ARG A 215 -16.64 10.37 1.28
CA ARG A 215 -15.99 11.59 1.75
C ARG A 215 -14.97 12.15 0.73
N PRO A 216 -15.39 12.39 -0.53
CA PRO A 216 -14.49 12.87 -1.58
C PRO A 216 -13.82 14.22 -1.25
N GLU A 217 -14.46 15.04 -0.42
CA GLU A 217 -13.93 16.33 0.06
C GLU A 217 -12.63 16.20 0.88
N LEU A 218 -12.31 15.01 1.39
CA LEU A 218 -11.07 14.77 2.11
C LEU A 218 -9.84 14.66 1.19
N GLY A 219 -10.04 14.47 -0.11
CA GLY A 219 -8.95 14.38 -1.09
C GLY A 219 -8.03 13.17 -0.89
N ILE A 220 -8.53 12.09 -0.27
CA ILE A 220 -7.79 10.85 -0.08
C ILE A 220 -7.83 10.06 -1.39
N GLU A 221 -6.67 9.86 -2.01
CA GLU A 221 -6.57 9.17 -3.30
C GLU A 221 -6.69 7.64 -3.17
N ILE A 222 -6.10 7.06 -2.13
CA ILE A 222 -6.08 5.61 -1.91
C ILE A 222 -6.53 5.32 -0.48
N ALA A 223 -7.63 4.57 -0.35
CA ALA A 223 -8.19 4.10 0.91
C ALA A 223 -7.47 2.81 1.36
N ARG A 224 -6.22 2.94 1.80
CA ARG A 224 -5.42 1.82 2.31
C ARG A 224 -4.61 2.22 3.53
N GLU A 225 -4.19 1.20 4.27
CA GLU A 225 -3.27 1.34 5.39
C GLU A 225 -1.82 1.52 4.92
N PHE A 226 -1.45 2.77 4.65
CA PHE A 226 -0.05 3.15 4.46
C PHE A 226 0.43 4.02 5.63
N ASP A 227 1.73 3.97 5.90
CA ASP A 227 2.42 4.85 6.84
C ASP A 227 3.05 6.08 6.17
N HIS A 228 2.87 6.22 4.85
CA HIS A 228 3.35 7.29 4.00
C HIS A 228 2.33 7.61 2.89
N PRO A 229 2.35 8.82 2.32
CA PRO A 229 1.59 9.11 1.10
C PRO A 229 1.92 8.10 -0.01
N PRO A 230 0.94 7.64 -0.81
CA PRO A 230 1.18 6.55 -1.76
C PRO A 230 2.34 6.83 -2.72
N THR A 231 3.23 5.86 -2.87
CA THR A 231 4.30 5.90 -3.86
C THR A 231 3.74 5.77 -5.28
N VAL A 232 4.54 6.12 -6.29
CA VAL A 232 4.13 5.96 -7.70
C VAL A 232 3.82 4.50 -8.01
N LEU A 233 4.58 3.54 -7.46
CA LEU A 233 4.34 2.12 -7.67
C LEU A 233 3.03 1.65 -7.01
N GLU A 234 2.70 2.15 -5.82
CA GLU A 234 1.42 1.85 -5.16
C GLU A 234 0.23 2.42 -5.92
N ARG A 235 0.35 3.60 -6.54
CA ARG A 235 -0.69 4.17 -7.42
C ARG A 235 -0.92 3.29 -8.65
N VAL A 236 0.16 2.83 -9.29
CA VAL A 236 0.07 1.86 -10.41
C VAL A 236 -0.61 0.57 -9.95
N ALA A 237 -0.25 0.06 -8.77
CA ALA A 237 -0.85 -1.16 -8.22
C ALA A 237 -2.34 -0.99 -7.89
N TYR A 238 -2.71 0.12 -7.27
CA TYR A 238 -4.09 0.44 -6.97
C TYR A 238 -4.93 0.58 -8.24
N ALA A 239 -4.44 1.29 -9.26
CA ALA A 239 -5.13 1.41 -10.55
C ALA A 239 -5.33 0.05 -11.24
N ALA A 240 -4.32 -0.82 -11.19
CA ALA A 240 -4.42 -2.18 -11.71
C ALA A 240 -5.49 -3.01 -10.97
N GLU A 241 -5.55 -2.93 -9.64
CA GLU A 241 -6.59 -3.58 -8.85
C GLU A 241 -7.99 -3.05 -9.21
N GLN A 242 -8.19 -1.73 -9.22
CA GLN A 242 -9.51 -1.13 -9.47
C GLN A 242 -10.05 -1.43 -10.88
N SER A 243 -9.20 -1.80 -11.83
CA SER A 243 -9.58 -2.14 -13.21
C SER A 243 -10.16 -3.57 -13.39
N ASP A 244 -10.02 -4.44 -12.40
CA ASP A 244 -10.49 -5.83 -12.40
C ASP A 244 -11.11 -6.17 -11.03
N HIS A 245 -12.41 -6.49 -10.96
CA HIS A 245 -13.07 -6.81 -9.69
C HIS A 245 -13.08 -8.32 -9.35
N ARG A 246 -12.40 -9.17 -10.14
CA ARG A 246 -12.29 -10.61 -9.88
C ARG A 246 -11.20 -10.86 -8.83
N GLY A 247 -11.58 -11.11 -7.58
CA GLY A 247 -10.67 -11.25 -6.44
C GLY A 247 -9.96 -9.94 -6.04
N THR A 248 -9.06 -10.04 -5.08
CA THR A 248 -8.32 -8.91 -4.47
C THR A 248 -6.89 -8.86 -5.00
N PHE A 249 -6.35 -7.64 -5.13
CA PHE A 249 -4.91 -7.40 -5.33
C PHE A 249 -4.46 -6.23 -4.46
N TYR A 250 -4.04 -6.57 -3.24
CA TYR A 250 -3.44 -5.61 -2.35
C TYR A 250 -1.94 -5.51 -2.60
N PHE A 251 -1.39 -4.30 -2.53
CA PHE A 251 0.03 -4.01 -2.62
C PHE A 251 0.35 -2.83 -1.70
N ALA A 252 1.37 -3.00 -0.86
CA ALA A 252 2.01 -1.94 -0.09
C ALA A 252 3.52 -2.07 -0.24
N GLN A 253 4.20 -0.98 -0.53
CA GLN A 253 5.64 -0.95 -0.55
C GLN A 253 6.16 -0.85 0.89
N LEU A 254 7.16 -1.66 1.23
CA LEU A 254 7.75 -1.72 2.56
C LEU A 254 9.20 -1.22 2.48
N ALA A 255 10.18 -2.11 2.59
CA ALA A 255 11.58 -1.73 2.50
C ALA A 255 12.02 -1.56 1.05
N THR A 256 12.76 -0.49 0.78
CA THR A 256 13.42 -0.26 -0.53
C THR A 256 14.91 -0.65 -0.52
N ALA A 257 15.45 -0.96 0.66
CA ALA A 257 16.81 -1.43 0.87
C ALA A 257 16.86 -2.41 2.03
N ALA A 258 17.73 -3.43 1.92
CA ALA A 258 17.97 -4.39 2.99
C ALA A 258 18.92 -3.78 4.05
N PRO A 259 18.61 -3.90 5.36
CA PRO A 259 19.56 -3.61 6.44
C PRO A 259 20.85 -4.44 6.33
N LYS A 260 21.93 -4.01 7.00
CA LYS A 260 23.26 -4.65 6.90
C LYS A 260 23.28 -6.11 7.38
N ASP A 261 22.42 -6.46 8.32
CA ASP A 261 22.25 -7.77 8.93
C ASP A 261 21.21 -8.65 8.21
N SER A 262 20.58 -8.13 7.15
CA SER A 262 19.63 -8.87 6.32
C SER A 262 20.34 -9.67 5.22
N LYS A 263 19.78 -10.83 4.89
CA LYS A 263 20.18 -11.66 3.74
C LYS A 263 19.74 -11.09 2.39
N GLY A 264 19.02 -9.98 2.37
CA GLY A 264 18.62 -9.27 1.16
C GLY A 264 17.14 -8.97 1.10
N LEU A 265 16.76 -8.23 0.05
CA LEU A 265 15.40 -7.78 -0.17
C LEU A 265 14.59 -8.83 -0.96
N VAL A 266 13.40 -9.19 -0.51
CA VAL A 266 12.57 -10.24 -1.13
C VAL A 266 11.27 -9.66 -1.65
N GLY A 267 10.95 -9.95 -2.91
CA GLY A 267 9.62 -9.67 -3.45
C GLY A 267 8.62 -10.66 -2.87
N PHE A 268 7.69 -10.18 -2.04
CA PHE A 268 6.78 -11.05 -1.31
C PHE A 268 5.40 -11.10 -1.99
N HIS A 269 4.86 -12.30 -2.20
CA HIS A 269 3.56 -12.52 -2.82
C HIS A 269 2.69 -13.45 -1.96
N GLY A 270 1.83 -12.86 -1.13
CA GLY A 270 0.84 -13.57 -0.33
C GLY A 270 -0.39 -13.98 -1.13
N ALA A 271 -1.04 -15.07 -0.72
CA ALA A 271 -2.39 -15.43 -1.13
C ALA A 271 -3.26 -15.82 0.09
N GLY A 272 -4.10 -14.89 0.51
CA GLY A 272 -4.97 -14.94 1.68
C GLY A 272 -4.32 -14.28 2.90
N GLY A 273 -4.99 -13.27 3.48
CA GLY A 273 -4.45 -12.43 4.57
C GLY A 273 -3.68 -13.16 5.67
N GLY A 274 -4.36 -13.97 6.49
CA GLY A 274 -3.73 -14.65 7.65
C GLY A 274 -2.58 -15.60 7.26
N GLY A 275 -2.75 -16.39 6.20
CA GLY A 275 -1.71 -17.31 5.72
C GLY A 275 -0.50 -16.59 5.10
N SER A 276 -0.74 -15.43 4.48
CA SER A 276 0.30 -14.57 3.94
C SER A 276 1.15 -13.99 5.07
N MET A 277 0.53 -13.46 6.13
CA MET A 277 1.28 -12.94 7.28
C MET A 277 2.15 -14.02 7.94
N MET A 278 1.63 -15.22 8.16
CA MET A 278 2.42 -16.34 8.67
C MET A 278 3.62 -16.68 7.76
N SER A 279 3.45 -16.56 6.44
CA SER A 279 4.52 -16.84 5.48
C SER A 279 5.54 -15.70 5.40
N MET A 280 5.09 -14.47 5.64
CA MET A 280 5.94 -13.30 5.78
C MET A 280 6.82 -13.43 7.03
N ASP A 281 6.25 -13.89 8.15
CA ASP A 281 7.02 -14.18 9.37
C ASP A 281 8.07 -15.26 9.12
N ALA A 282 7.74 -16.32 8.37
CA ALA A 282 8.70 -17.37 8.02
C ALA A 282 9.90 -16.84 7.23
N ILE A 283 9.68 -15.94 6.26
CA ILE A 283 10.77 -15.37 5.46
C ILE A 283 11.60 -14.36 6.26
N VAL A 284 10.97 -13.57 7.13
CA VAL A 284 11.67 -12.66 8.05
C VAL A 284 12.51 -13.44 9.06
N ASN A 285 11.96 -14.51 9.65
CA ASN A 285 12.69 -15.41 10.56
C ASN A 285 13.85 -16.14 9.85
N ALA A 286 13.78 -16.34 8.54
CA ALA A 286 14.89 -16.84 7.74
C ALA A 286 16.01 -15.80 7.51
N GLY A 287 15.82 -14.55 7.96
CA GLY A 287 16.79 -13.45 7.94
C GLY A 287 16.67 -12.51 6.73
N PHE A 288 15.55 -12.53 6.01
CA PHE A 288 15.32 -11.64 4.87
C PHE A 288 14.48 -10.42 5.25
N THR A 289 14.54 -9.40 4.40
CA THR A 289 13.67 -8.22 4.49
C THR A 289 12.70 -8.23 3.31
N THR A 290 11.42 -8.00 3.55
CA THR A 290 10.42 -7.95 2.49
C THR A 290 10.37 -6.57 1.84
N ALA A 291 10.37 -6.53 0.51
CA ALA A 291 10.28 -5.30 -0.29
C ALA A 291 8.89 -4.67 -0.21
N ASN A 292 7.90 -5.53 -0.08
CA ASN A 292 6.49 -5.21 -0.19
C ASN A 292 5.67 -6.20 0.63
N PHE A 293 4.40 -5.86 0.83
CA PHE A 293 3.36 -6.83 1.12
C PHE A 293 2.39 -6.86 -0.05
N THR A 294 2.11 -8.06 -0.58
CA THR A 294 1.11 -8.26 -1.61
C THR A 294 0.18 -9.39 -1.21
N ASP A 295 -1.11 -9.21 -1.45
CA ASP A 295 -2.11 -10.26 -1.26
C ASP A 295 -2.96 -10.40 -2.51
N THR A 296 -2.93 -11.58 -3.13
CA THR A 296 -3.88 -11.97 -4.18
C THR A 296 -4.82 -13.04 -3.66
N SER A 297 -5.99 -12.63 -3.18
CA SER A 297 -6.98 -13.48 -2.52
C SER A 297 -8.37 -13.34 -3.17
N GLY A 298 -9.36 -14.10 -2.70
CA GLY A 298 -10.74 -13.99 -3.21
C GLY A 298 -10.95 -14.50 -4.65
N ASN A 299 -10.18 -15.51 -5.07
CA ASN A 299 -10.21 -16.08 -6.43
C ASN A 299 -9.85 -15.06 -7.53
N PRO A 300 -8.63 -14.48 -7.50
CA PRO A 300 -8.16 -13.54 -8.49
C PRO A 300 -7.98 -14.20 -9.86
N SER A 301 -8.19 -13.43 -10.93
CA SER A 301 -7.89 -13.85 -12.30
C SER A 301 -6.39 -14.12 -12.48
N ALA A 302 -6.03 -14.96 -13.47
CA ALA A 302 -4.62 -15.19 -13.80
C ALA A 302 -3.92 -13.89 -14.22
N SER A 303 -4.64 -13.00 -14.92
CA SER A 303 -4.12 -11.70 -15.33
C SER A 303 -3.88 -10.76 -14.15
N LYS A 304 -4.70 -10.83 -13.09
CA LYS A 304 -4.46 -10.07 -11.85
C LYS A 304 -3.22 -10.55 -11.12
N VAL A 305 -3.03 -11.86 -11.00
CA VAL A 305 -1.79 -12.45 -10.41
C VAL A 305 -0.56 -12.07 -11.24
N TYR A 306 -0.67 -12.10 -12.57
CA TYR A 306 0.37 -11.61 -13.48
C TYR A 306 0.72 -10.14 -13.21
N ARG A 307 -0.28 -9.25 -13.09
CA ARG A 307 -0.05 -7.82 -12.80
C ARG A 307 0.63 -7.63 -11.44
N ALA A 308 0.17 -8.35 -10.42
CA ALA A 308 0.80 -8.35 -9.10
C ALA A 308 2.29 -8.75 -9.17
N ALA A 309 2.61 -9.83 -9.90
CA ALA A 309 3.99 -10.26 -10.09
C ALA A 309 4.85 -9.23 -10.84
N ARG A 310 4.32 -8.63 -11.92
CA ARG A 310 4.98 -7.56 -12.68
C ARG A 310 5.27 -6.33 -11.82
N ILE A 311 4.34 -5.95 -10.94
CA ILE A 311 4.49 -4.81 -10.03
C ILE A 311 5.53 -5.10 -8.94
N ILE A 312 5.50 -6.29 -8.33
CA ILE A 312 6.52 -6.70 -7.35
C ILE A 312 7.91 -6.65 -7.99
N LEU A 313 8.05 -7.18 -9.21
CA LEU A 313 9.30 -7.21 -9.99
C LEU A 313 9.67 -5.87 -10.64
N ALA A 314 8.89 -4.80 -10.45
CA ALA A 314 9.33 -3.46 -10.79
C ALA A 314 10.25 -2.84 -9.72
N GLN A 315 10.33 -3.47 -8.54
CA GLN A 315 11.23 -3.06 -7.48
C GLN A 315 12.64 -3.61 -7.73
N PRO A 316 13.70 -2.80 -7.63
CA PRO A 316 15.08 -3.26 -7.84
C PRO A 316 15.66 -4.00 -6.62
N ASP A 317 16.85 -4.57 -6.81
CA ASP A 317 17.69 -5.15 -5.76
C ASP A 317 17.11 -6.35 -5.00
N LEU A 318 16.02 -6.94 -5.51
CA LEU A 318 15.47 -8.18 -4.97
C LEU A 318 16.47 -9.32 -5.14
N VAL A 319 16.67 -10.12 -4.10
CA VAL A 319 17.51 -11.33 -4.15
C VAL A 319 16.71 -12.58 -4.51
N GLY A 320 15.39 -12.50 -4.48
CA GLY A 320 14.49 -13.58 -4.84
C GLY A 320 13.02 -13.18 -4.73
N TYR A 321 12.16 -14.05 -5.25
CA TYR A 321 10.71 -13.91 -5.23
C TYR A 321 10.08 -15.00 -4.36
N PHE A 322 9.40 -14.62 -3.29
CA PHE A 322 8.79 -15.58 -2.37
C PHE A 322 7.28 -15.44 -2.38
N GLY A 323 6.60 -16.50 -2.80
CA GLY A 323 5.14 -16.58 -2.83
C GLY A 323 4.61 -17.64 -1.88
N SER A 324 3.56 -17.34 -1.11
CA SER A 324 2.92 -18.34 -0.26
C SER A 324 1.47 -18.02 0.07
N GLY A 325 0.60 -18.99 -0.13
CA GLY A 325 -0.80 -18.97 0.30
C GLY A 325 -1.18 -20.22 1.08
N SER A 326 -2.01 -20.06 2.13
CA SER A 326 -2.45 -21.15 3.01
C SER A 326 -3.51 -22.08 2.41
N GLY A 327 -3.96 -21.82 1.18
CA GLY A 327 -5.17 -22.42 0.63
C GLY A 327 -6.39 -21.59 0.96
N VAL A 328 -6.91 -20.90 -0.05
CA VAL A 328 -8.09 -20.03 0.05
C VAL A 328 -9.23 -20.62 -0.77
N ALA A 329 -10.23 -21.20 -0.09
CA ALA A 329 -11.53 -21.60 -0.65
C ALA A 329 -11.48 -22.24 -2.07
N SER A 330 -12.53 -22.09 -2.89
CA SER A 330 -12.69 -22.67 -4.22
C SER A 330 -11.75 -22.10 -5.31
N GLN A 331 -10.62 -21.48 -4.94
CA GLN A 331 -9.67 -20.92 -5.90
C GLN A 331 -8.84 -22.01 -6.55
N GLU A 332 -8.94 -22.09 -7.88
CA GLU A 332 -8.14 -22.96 -8.72
C GLU A 332 -6.70 -22.43 -8.82
N GLN A 333 -5.77 -23.09 -8.14
CA GLN A 333 -4.40 -22.58 -7.96
C GLN A 333 -3.60 -22.51 -9.27
N TYR A 334 -3.97 -23.32 -10.27
CA TYR A 334 -3.30 -23.29 -11.56
C TYR A 334 -3.44 -21.95 -12.29
N TRP A 335 -4.50 -21.16 -12.02
CA TRP A 335 -4.62 -19.80 -12.58
C TRP A 335 -3.54 -18.87 -12.03
N SER A 336 -3.25 -18.96 -10.74
CA SER A 336 -2.16 -18.21 -10.12
C SER A 336 -0.81 -18.66 -10.68
N ALA A 337 -0.60 -19.97 -10.86
CA ALA A 337 0.61 -20.50 -11.47
C ALA A 337 0.81 -19.99 -12.91
N TYR A 338 -0.24 -19.94 -13.74
CA TYR A 338 -0.14 -19.36 -15.07
C TYR A 338 0.23 -17.87 -15.04
N GLY A 339 -0.41 -17.08 -14.18
CA GLY A 339 -0.10 -15.66 -14.02
C GLY A 339 1.37 -15.41 -13.65
N LEU A 340 1.89 -16.18 -12.69
CA LEU A 340 3.31 -16.15 -12.28
C LEU A 340 4.24 -16.60 -13.40
N ALA A 341 3.96 -17.76 -14.02
CA ALA A 341 4.77 -18.34 -15.09
C ALA A 341 4.93 -17.36 -16.27
N LYS A 342 3.83 -16.70 -16.67
CA LYS A 342 3.87 -15.66 -17.70
C LYS A 342 4.76 -14.49 -17.28
N ALA A 343 4.57 -13.94 -16.08
CA ALA A 343 5.34 -12.79 -15.62
C ALA A 343 6.83 -13.10 -15.53
N PHE A 344 7.20 -14.26 -14.99
CA PHE A 344 8.59 -14.69 -14.86
C PHE A 344 9.27 -14.91 -16.20
N TRP A 345 8.55 -15.49 -17.17
CA TRP A 345 9.08 -15.70 -18.52
C TRP A 345 9.28 -14.38 -19.27
N GLU A 346 8.29 -13.49 -19.23
CA GLU A 346 8.37 -12.19 -19.91
C GLU A 346 9.48 -11.32 -19.37
N LEU A 347 9.69 -11.34 -18.06
CA LEU A 347 10.74 -10.56 -17.43
C LEU A 347 12.10 -11.27 -17.43
N ASP A 348 12.19 -12.49 -17.95
CA ASP A 348 13.42 -13.27 -17.94
C ASP A 348 14.02 -13.43 -16.54
N LEU A 349 13.22 -13.94 -15.60
CA LEU A 349 13.61 -14.00 -14.19
C LEU A 349 14.99 -14.67 -14.01
N ASP A 350 15.90 -13.94 -13.36
CA ASP A 350 17.29 -14.35 -13.06
C ASP A 350 17.60 -14.37 -11.55
N ILE A 351 16.56 -14.29 -10.72
CA ILE A 351 16.61 -14.52 -9.27
C ILE A 351 15.69 -15.69 -8.90
N PRO A 352 16.00 -16.48 -7.85
CA PRO A 352 15.23 -17.66 -7.51
C PRO A 352 13.81 -17.29 -7.06
N ALA A 353 12.86 -18.18 -7.34
CA ALA A 353 11.51 -18.06 -6.85
C ALA A 353 11.04 -19.33 -6.14
N VAL A 354 10.44 -19.16 -4.96
CA VAL A 354 9.80 -20.26 -4.21
C VAL A 354 8.34 -19.88 -4.01
N ILE A 355 7.44 -20.69 -4.55
CA ILE A 355 6.01 -20.41 -4.56
C ILE A 355 5.26 -21.58 -3.93
N ARG A 356 4.55 -21.32 -2.83
CA ARG A 356 3.60 -22.25 -2.25
C ARG A 356 2.16 -21.87 -2.61
N LEU A 357 1.52 -22.71 -3.40
CA LEU A 357 0.11 -22.54 -3.81
C LEU A 357 -0.72 -23.66 -3.21
N GLY A 358 -1.15 -23.50 -1.97
CA GLY A 358 -2.10 -24.43 -1.36
C GLY A 358 -3.51 -24.27 -1.95
N GLY A 359 -4.26 -25.36 -2.16
CA GLY A 359 -5.69 -25.27 -2.51
C GLY A 359 -6.17 -26.26 -3.57
N ASN A 360 -7.26 -25.92 -4.28
CA ASN A 360 -7.75 -26.72 -5.40
C ASN A 360 -6.69 -26.77 -6.50
N THR A 361 -6.55 -27.95 -7.12
CA THR A 361 -5.66 -28.19 -8.27
C THR A 361 -4.21 -27.75 -8.06
N GLU A 362 -3.74 -27.74 -6.80
CA GLU A 362 -2.36 -27.39 -6.43
C GLU A 362 -1.31 -28.25 -7.14
N ASP A 363 -1.58 -29.53 -7.37
CA ASP A 363 -0.67 -30.43 -8.10
C ASP A 363 -0.36 -29.91 -9.52
N ARG A 364 -1.39 -29.44 -10.23
CA ARG A 364 -1.24 -28.85 -11.56
C ARG A 364 -0.50 -27.53 -11.48
N ALA A 365 -0.78 -26.72 -10.45
CA ALA A 365 -0.11 -25.44 -10.24
C ALA A 365 1.41 -25.63 -10.04
N VAL A 366 1.80 -26.61 -9.21
CA VAL A 366 3.20 -26.98 -8.98
C VAL A 366 3.86 -27.49 -10.27
N ASP A 367 3.18 -28.35 -11.03
CA ASP A 367 3.68 -28.83 -12.32
C ASP A 367 3.96 -27.69 -13.32
N ILE A 368 3.04 -26.73 -13.48
CA ILE A 368 3.22 -25.56 -14.35
C ILE A 368 4.49 -24.78 -13.96
N LEU A 369 4.69 -24.53 -12.67
CA LEU A 369 5.85 -23.79 -12.17
C LEU A 369 7.17 -24.54 -12.44
N HIS A 370 7.20 -25.85 -12.19
CA HIS A 370 8.39 -26.68 -12.45
C HIS A 370 8.71 -26.83 -13.93
N ARG A 371 7.70 -26.97 -14.79
CA ARG A 371 7.90 -26.98 -16.25
C ARG A 371 8.43 -25.63 -16.74
N MET A 372 7.86 -24.52 -16.27
CA MET A 372 8.30 -23.17 -16.64
C MET A 372 9.73 -22.87 -16.15
N SER A 373 10.14 -23.39 -14.98
CA SER A 373 11.50 -23.19 -14.46
C SER A 373 12.59 -23.61 -15.45
N LYS A 374 12.32 -24.57 -16.34
CA LYS A 374 13.28 -25.04 -17.36
C LYS A 374 13.51 -24.03 -18.49
N LEU A 375 12.66 -23.02 -18.61
CA LEU A 375 12.73 -21.95 -19.61
C LEU A 375 13.33 -20.65 -19.06
N LEU A 376 13.69 -20.62 -17.77
CA LEU A 376 14.16 -19.44 -17.05
C LEU A 376 15.65 -19.57 -16.70
N ARG A 377 16.28 -18.42 -16.39
CA ARG A 377 17.69 -18.37 -15.96
C ARG A 377 17.87 -18.69 -14.48
N ALA A 378 16.80 -18.58 -13.69
CA ALA A 378 16.78 -18.93 -12.29
C ALA A 378 15.79 -20.05 -11.98
N GLN A 379 16.06 -20.74 -10.88
CA GLN A 379 15.25 -21.83 -10.39
C GLN A 379 13.93 -21.31 -9.79
N VAL A 380 12.83 -21.92 -10.23
CA VAL A 380 11.47 -21.67 -9.72
C VAL A 380 10.91 -22.97 -9.17
N GLU A 381 10.59 -23.00 -7.89
CA GLU A 381 10.08 -24.19 -7.20
C GLU A 381 8.65 -23.96 -6.70
N GLY A 382 7.78 -24.93 -6.98
CA GLY A 382 6.38 -24.96 -6.57
C GLY A 382 6.15 -25.92 -5.40
N TYR A 383 5.36 -25.48 -4.43
CA TYR A 383 5.03 -26.21 -3.21
C TYR A 383 3.53 -26.24 -2.94
N ARG A 384 3.08 -27.25 -2.19
CA ARG A 384 1.66 -27.54 -1.89
C ARG A 384 1.29 -27.07 -0.49
N LYS A 385 0.01 -27.18 -0.13
CA LYS A 385 -0.47 -26.83 1.21
C LYS A 385 0.22 -27.60 2.35
N THR A 386 0.67 -28.84 2.09
CA THR A 386 1.34 -29.71 3.07
C THR A 386 2.77 -29.28 3.38
N ASP A 387 3.39 -28.52 2.48
CA ASP A 387 4.71 -27.94 2.70
C ASP A 387 4.56 -26.71 3.60
N THR A 388 5.25 -26.69 4.73
CA THR A 388 5.07 -25.60 5.71
C THR A 388 5.78 -24.32 5.23
N PRO A 389 5.30 -23.12 5.61
CA PRO A 389 6.00 -21.87 5.31
C PRO A 389 7.46 -21.84 5.77
N ALA A 390 7.76 -22.44 6.92
CA ALA A 390 9.13 -22.52 7.44
C ALA A 390 10.04 -23.38 6.55
N MET A 391 9.56 -24.52 6.06
CA MET A 391 10.32 -25.39 5.16
C MET A 391 10.64 -24.68 3.84
N ILE A 392 9.65 -24.05 3.22
CA ILE A 392 9.85 -23.35 1.95
C ILE A 392 10.73 -22.10 2.12
N ALA A 393 10.67 -21.41 3.28
CA ALA A 393 11.55 -20.28 3.57
C ALA A 393 13.00 -20.71 3.75
N ALA A 394 13.23 -21.86 4.41
CA ALA A 394 14.57 -22.46 4.50
C ALA A 394 15.11 -22.84 3.13
N ARG A 395 14.28 -23.43 2.27
CA ARG A 395 14.66 -23.74 0.88
C ARG A 395 14.95 -22.50 0.06
N PHE A 396 14.12 -21.46 0.18
CA PHE A 396 14.37 -20.17 -0.45
C PHE A 396 15.73 -19.61 -0.04
N ALA A 397 16.09 -19.69 1.25
CA ALA A 397 17.39 -19.24 1.74
C ALA A 397 18.57 -19.97 1.09
N GLU A 398 18.44 -21.29 0.89
CA GLU A 398 19.43 -22.11 0.19
C GLU A 398 19.60 -21.66 -1.26
N LEU A 399 18.49 -21.50 -2.00
CA LEU A 399 18.52 -21.06 -3.40
C LEU A 399 19.14 -19.68 -3.55
N VAL A 400 18.78 -18.73 -2.68
CA VAL A 400 19.40 -17.39 -2.68
C VAL A 400 20.90 -17.47 -2.41
N GLY A 401 21.33 -18.29 -1.43
CA GLY A 401 22.74 -18.49 -1.11
C GLY A 401 23.58 -19.01 -2.29
N ASN A 402 22.97 -19.82 -3.17
CA ASN A 402 23.62 -20.38 -4.35
C ASN A 402 23.75 -19.39 -5.52
N THR A 403 23.11 -18.21 -5.46
CA THR A 403 23.13 -17.25 -6.59
C THR A 403 24.36 -16.34 -6.63
N GLY A 404 25.29 -16.46 -5.69
CA GLY A 404 26.50 -15.64 -5.64
C GLY A 404 26.23 -14.13 -5.45
N GLY A 405 25.08 -13.76 -4.87
CA GLY A 405 24.71 -12.36 -4.62
C GLY A 405 24.06 -11.65 -5.81
N THR A 406 23.50 -12.41 -6.76
CA THR A 406 22.72 -11.85 -7.87
C THR A 406 21.57 -11.00 -7.34
N LYS A 407 21.39 -9.81 -7.93
CA LYS A 407 20.31 -8.88 -7.59
C LYS A 407 19.47 -8.57 -8.82
N TRP A 408 18.16 -8.57 -8.60
CA TRP A 408 17.18 -8.28 -9.63
C TRP A 408 17.29 -6.85 -10.13
N LYS A 409 17.30 -6.71 -11.46
CA LYS A 409 17.16 -5.44 -12.16
C LYS A 409 15.83 -5.42 -12.91
N PRO A 410 14.94 -4.45 -12.62
CA PRO A 410 13.71 -4.26 -13.38
C PRO A 410 14.05 -4.07 -14.86
N ARG A 411 13.24 -4.65 -15.74
CA ARG A 411 13.48 -4.61 -17.19
C ARG A 411 12.19 -4.67 -17.98
N ALA A 412 12.25 -4.21 -19.22
CA ALA A 412 11.12 -4.29 -20.14
C ALA A 412 10.74 -5.77 -20.42
N PRO A 413 9.45 -6.07 -20.62
CA PRO A 413 9.02 -7.42 -20.96
C PRO A 413 9.54 -7.84 -22.34
N ARG A 414 9.90 -9.11 -22.46
CA ARG A 414 10.20 -9.76 -23.75
C ARG A 414 8.95 -9.74 -24.63
N VAL A 415 9.16 -9.39 -25.90
CA VAL A 415 8.16 -9.50 -26.96
C VAL A 415 8.66 -10.51 -27.99
N PRO A 416 7.93 -11.60 -28.27
CA PRO A 416 8.32 -12.58 -29.29
C PRO A 416 8.53 -11.94 -30.65
N LYS A 417 9.51 -12.43 -31.41
CA LYS A 417 9.88 -11.87 -32.72
C LYS A 417 8.72 -11.86 -33.71
N PHE A 418 7.84 -12.87 -33.67
CA PHE A 418 6.73 -13.00 -34.60
C PHE A 418 5.70 -11.88 -34.48
N VAL A 419 5.61 -11.19 -33.33
CA VAL A 419 4.65 -10.08 -33.10
C VAL A 419 4.82 -8.94 -34.13
N LYS A 420 6.04 -8.76 -34.66
CA LYS A 420 6.36 -7.77 -35.70
C LYS A 420 6.30 -8.35 -37.13
N GLY A 421 5.99 -9.63 -37.27
CA GLY A 421 5.95 -10.35 -38.54
C GLY A 421 4.62 -10.21 -39.26
N SER A 422 4.62 -10.41 -40.58
CA SER A 422 3.41 -10.35 -41.41
C SER A 422 2.43 -11.51 -41.19
N SER A 423 2.86 -12.58 -40.51
CA SER A 423 2.02 -13.73 -40.17
C SER A 423 1.25 -13.55 -38.86
N ALA A 424 1.49 -12.48 -38.11
CA ALA A 424 0.84 -12.24 -36.83
C ALA A 424 -0.60 -11.72 -37.01
N THR A 425 -1.56 -12.46 -36.45
CA THR A 425 -2.93 -11.99 -36.23
C THR A 425 -3.02 -11.34 -34.86
N MET A 426 -3.60 -10.15 -34.78
CA MET A 426 -3.85 -9.44 -33.52
C MET A 426 -5.34 -9.47 -33.19
N LEU A 427 -5.67 -9.85 -31.95
CA LEU A 427 -7.02 -9.80 -31.39
C LEU A 427 -7.01 -8.91 -30.14
N ALA A 428 -7.92 -7.95 -30.05
CA ALA A 428 -8.01 -7.07 -28.90
C ALA A 428 -8.50 -7.82 -27.65
N VAL A 429 -7.94 -7.48 -26.48
CA VAL A 429 -8.47 -7.88 -25.16
C VAL A 429 -8.51 -6.69 -24.21
N LYS A 430 -9.25 -6.80 -23.11
CA LYS A 430 -9.33 -5.73 -22.11
C LYS A 430 -7.93 -5.48 -21.55
N ASN A 431 -7.46 -4.23 -21.70
CA ASN A 431 -6.13 -3.79 -21.28
C ASN A 431 -4.99 -4.62 -21.92
N GLY A 432 -5.10 -4.95 -23.21
CA GLY A 432 -4.06 -5.71 -23.88
C GLY A 432 -4.41 -6.17 -25.30
N ARG A 433 -3.58 -7.09 -25.82
CA ARG A 433 -3.72 -7.69 -27.16
C ARG A 433 -3.27 -9.14 -27.13
N VAL A 434 -3.91 -10.01 -27.88
CA VAL A 434 -3.40 -11.34 -28.21
C VAL A 434 -2.80 -11.32 -29.60
N TRP A 435 -1.62 -11.91 -29.75
CA TRP A 435 -0.93 -12.09 -31.00
C TRP A 435 -0.79 -13.59 -31.27
N ILE A 436 -1.17 -14.02 -32.48
CA ILE A 436 -1.10 -15.42 -32.91
C ILE A 436 -0.35 -15.50 -34.22
N ASP A 437 0.68 -16.33 -34.30
CA ASP A 437 1.45 -16.55 -35.52
C ASP A 437 0.73 -17.55 -36.44
N ASN A 438 0.11 -17.06 -37.50
CA ASN A 438 -0.59 -17.91 -38.48
C ASN A 438 0.35 -18.93 -39.15
N ALA A 439 1.64 -18.61 -39.28
CA ALA A 439 2.62 -19.53 -39.87
C ALA A 439 2.91 -20.74 -38.97
N ARG A 440 2.64 -20.61 -37.66
CA ARG A 440 2.81 -21.66 -36.66
C ARG A 440 1.50 -22.24 -36.16
N TRP A 441 0.37 -21.81 -36.72
CA TRP A 441 -0.97 -22.19 -36.24
C TRP A 441 -1.14 -23.71 -36.15
N SER A 442 -0.74 -24.46 -37.18
CA SER A 442 -0.82 -25.94 -37.20
C SER A 442 -0.03 -26.62 -36.07
N GLN A 443 0.99 -25.96 -35.52
CA GLN A 443 1.80 -26.48 -34.42
C GLN A 443 1.20 -26.15 -33.05
N ILE A 444 0.52 -25.02 -32.92
CA ILE A 444 -0.04 -24.54 -31.64
C ILE A 444 -1.54 -24.79 -31.50
N GLN A 445 -2.26 -25.13 -32.58
CA GLN A 445 -3.71 -25.24 -32.63
C GLN A 445 -4.25 -26.10 -31.49
N SER A 446 -3.73 -27.31 -31.33
CA SER A 446 -4.22 -28.25 -30.30
C SER A 446 -4.06 -27.70 -28.88
N ALA A 447 -2.94 -27.03 -28.58
CA ALA A 447 -2.73 -26.39 -27.29
C ALA A 447 -3.68 -25.20 -27.08
N VAL A 448 -3.83 -24.34 -28.09
CA VAL A 448 -4.70 -23.16 -28.03
C VAL A 448 -6.17 -23.56 -27.90
N GLU A 449 -6.67 -24.50 -28.68
CA GLU A 449 -8.07 -24.96 -28.60
C GLU A 449 -8.36 -25.61 -27.23
N THR A 450 -7.42 -26.42 -26.71
CA THR A 450 -7.56 -27.07 -25.40
C THR A 450 -7.59 -26.06 -24.25
N HIS A 451 -6.67 -25.10 -24.24
CA HIS A 451 -6.49 -24.19 -23.10
C HIS A 451 -7.32 -22.92 -23.18
N SER A 452 -7.77 -22.53 -24.38
CA SER A 452 -8.68 -21.40 -24.55
C SER A 452 -10.12 -21.73 -24.18
N GLY A 453 -10.46 -23.00 -23.94
CA GLY A 453 -11.83 -23.41 -23.65
C GLY A 453 -12.79 -23.12 -24.81
N GLY A 454 -12.29 -23.17 -26.04
CA GLY A 454 -13.05 -22.86 -27.25
C GLY A 454 -13.19 -21.38 -27.59
N LEU A 455 -12.48 -20.46 -26.91
CA LEU A 455 -12.49 -19.03 -27.26
C LEU A 455 -11.81 -18.76 -28.61
N ILE A 456 -10.80 -19.56 -28.95
CA ILE A 456 -10.12 -19.50 -30.24
C ILE A 456 -10.31 -20.86 -30.90
N VAL A 457 -10.79 -20.83 -32.14
CA VAL A 457 -11.09 -22.01 -32.95
C VAL A 457 -10.48 -21.87 -34.33
N ASP A 458 -10.23 -22.99 -35.00
CA ASP A 458 -9.91 -22.95 -36.43
C ASP A 458 -11.13 -22.58 -37.28
N ARG A 459 -10.97 -21.58 -38.14
CA ARG A 459 -11.91 -21.28 -39.23
C ARG A 459 -11.16 -21.17 -40.54
N LYS A 460 -11.23 -22.24 -41.33
CA LYS A 460 -10.59 -22.35 -42.65
C LYS A 460 -9.06 -22.30 -42.57
N GLY A 461 -8.46 -22.97 -41.58
CA GLY A 461 -7.00 -23.05 -41.43
C GLY A 461 -6.36 -21.82 -40.78
N ALA A 462 -7.16 -20.97 -40.12
CA ALA A 462 -6.70 -19.77 -39.44
C ALA A 462 -7.40 -19.61 -38.08
N PRO A 463 -6.70 -19.06 -37.07
CA PRO A 463 -7.28 -18.81 -35.75
C PRO A 463 -8.37 -17.73 -35.83
N ALA A 464 -9.52 -17.99 -35.22
CA ALA A 464 -10.61 -17.02 -35.12
C ALA A 464 -11.28 -17.07 -33.74
N ARG A 465 -11.78 -15.93 -33.27
CA ARG A 465 -12.60 -15.85 -32.06
C ARG A 465 -13.94 -16.56 -32.27
N SER A 466 -14.39 -17.30 -31.26
CA SER A 466 -15.72 -17.93 -31.25
C SER A 466 -16.82 -17.00 -30.72
N LEU A 467 -16.45 -16.00 -29.91
CA LEU A 467 -17.35 -15.03 -29.29
C LEU A 467 -17.36 -13.68 -30.03
N SER A 468 -18.26 -12.79 -29.60
CA SER A 468 -18.22 -11.38 -29.97
C SER A 468 -16.93 -10.70 -29.46
N GLU A 469 -16.60 -9.53 -30.01
CA GLU A 469 -15.42 -8.77 -29.59
C GLU A 469 -15.43 -8.41 -28.11
N GLU A 470 -16.57 -7.90 -27.64
CA GLU A 470 -16.75 -7.42 -26.27
C GLU A 470 -16.65 -8.56 -25.26
N GLU A 471 -17.29 -9.70 -25.54
CA GLU A 471 -17.23 -10.88 -24.67
C GLU A 471 -15.81 -11.48 -24.65
N PHE A 472 -15.18 -11.64 -25.82
CA PHE A 472 -13.82 -12.17 -25.94
C PHE A 472 -12.82 -11.30 -25.17
N ALA A 473 -12.98 -9.98 -25.22
CA ALA A 473 -12.05 -9.06 -24.57
C ALA A 473 -11.97 -9.25 -23.05
N THR A 474 -13.00 -9.83 -22.42
CA THR A 474 -13.02 -10.08 -20.96
C THR A 474 -12.35 -11.40 -20.54
N LYS A 475 -11.92 -12.24 -21.50
CA LYS A 475 -11.45 -13.63 -21.26
C LYS A 475 -9.93 -13.76 -21.23
N ASP A 476 -9.29 -13.02 -20.34
CA ASP A 476 -7.83 -12.95 -20.26
C ASP A 476 -7.16 -14.19 -19.62
N SER A 477 -7.80 -14.85 -18.65
CA SER A 477 -7.20 -16.00 -17.95
C SER A 477 -6.92 -17.18 -18.88
N GLU A 478 -7.88 -17.59 -19.69
CA GLU A 478 -7.77 -18.70 -20.64
C GLU A 478 -6.73 -18.41 -21.73
N LEU A 479 -6.70 -17.17 -22.22
CA LEU A 479 -5.69 -16.71 -23.20
C LEU A 479 -4.29 -16.70 -22.59
N LEU A 480 -4.18 -16.40 -21.29
CA LEU A 480 -2.92 -16.47 -20.54
C LEU A 480 -2.43 -17.91 -20.42
N ALA A 481 -3.32 -18.86 -20.17
CA ALA A 481 -2.99 -20.28 -20.18
C ALA A 481 -2.49 -20.75 -21.57
N CYS A 482 -3.15 -20.34 -22.66
CA CYS A 482 -2.69 -20.64 -24.03
C CYS A 482 -1.26 -20.15 -24.25
N ASP A 483 -0.99 -18.92 -23.83
CA ASP A 483 0.31 -18.28 -23.95
C ASP A 483 1.41 -19.05 -23.18
N VAL A 484 1.12 -19.52 -21.97
CA VAL A 484 2.07 -20.33 -21.21
C VAL A 484 2.26 -21.71 -21.82
N GLU A 485 1.18 -22.42 -22.17
CA GLU A 485 1.27 -23.80 -22.65
C GLU A 485 1.91 -23.92 -24.05
N CYS A 486 1.69 -22.95 -24.95
CA CYS A 486 2.42 -22.91 -26.23
C CYS A 486 3.93 -22.81 -26.01
N ARG A 487 4.37 -22.00 -25.03
CA ARG A 487 5.79 -21.89 -24.67
C ARG A 487 6.33 -23.16 -24.03
N LEU A 488 5.57 -23.80 -23.15
CA LEU A 488 5.96 -25.08 -22.54
C LEU A 488 6.08 -26.20 -23.58
N ALA A 489 5.36 -26.10 -24.70
CA ALA A 489 5.53 -26.95 -25.88
C ALA A 489 6.72 -26.56 -26.77
N GLY A 490 7.47 -25.51 -26.43
CA GLY A 490 8.64 -25.03 -27.17
C GLY A 490 8.30 -24.20 -28.42
N ILE A 491 7.06 -23.73 -28.56
CA ILE A 491 6.59 -23.02 -29.76
C ILE A 491 6.19 -21.59 -29.40
N GLU A 492 7.00 -20.62 -29.82
CA GLU A 492 6.64 -19.20 -29.76
C GLU A 492 5.69 -18.83 -30.91
N GLY A 493 4.41 -19.16 -30.78
CA GLY A 493 3.38 -18.82 -31.77
C GLY A 493 2.14 -18.13 -31.19
N PHE A 494 2.11 -17.93 -29.87
CA PHE A 494 1.03 -17.25 -29.16
C PHE A 494 1.66 -16.27 -28.17
N TYR A 495 1.09 -15.07 -28.06
CA TYR A 495 1.56 -14.05 -27.12
C TYR A 495 0.39 -13.19 -26.62
N LEU A 496 0.12 -13.23 -25.32
CA LEU A 496 -0.85 -12.36 -24.68
C LEU A 496 -0.13 -11.13 -24.11
N GLU A 497 -0.24 -9.97 -24.75
CA GLU A 497 0.27 -8.71 -24.20
C GLU A 497 -0.78 -8.11 -23.25
N LEU A 498 -0.40 -7.85 -21.99
CA LEU A 498 -1.29 -7.20 -21.00
C LEU A 498 -0.64 -5.90 -20.50
N ASP A 499 -1.35 -4.79 -20.69
CA ASP A 499 -0.90 -3.46 -20.30
C ASP A 499 -1.07 -3.26 -18.78
N ILE A 500 -0.09 -2.56 -18.20
CA ILE A 500 -0.10 -2.04 -16.83
C ILE A 500 0.27 -0.55 -16.91
N PRO A 501 -0.71 0.34 -17.08
CA PRO A 501 -0.46 1.78 -17.27
C PRO A 501 0.44 2.36 -16.16
N GLY A 502 1.44 3.15 -16.56
CA GLY A 502 2.42 3.77 -15.66
C GLY A 502 3.57 2.87 -15.18
N LEU A 503 3.49 1.54 -15.35
CA LEU A 503 4.55 0.64 -14.87
C LEU A 503 5.82 0.75 -15.71
N ASN A 504 5.70 0.89 -17.04
CA ASN A 504 6.86 0.96 -17.92
C ASN A 504 7.66 2.26 -17.71
N ASP A 505 7.00 3.35 -17.34
CA ASP A 505 7.66 4.64 -17.06
C ASP A 505 8.57 4.54 -15.82
N LEU A 506 8.18 3.70 -14.84
CA LEU A 506 8.98 3.42 -13.64
C LEU A 506 10.22 2.57 -13.94
N ILE A 507 10.12 1.66 -14.91
CA ILE A 507 11.20 0.74 -15.28
C ILE A 507 12.16 1.39 -16.29
N GLY A 508 11.65 2.26 -17.16
CA GLY A 508 12.39 2.92 -18.24
C GLY A 508 13.11 4.22 -17.86
N GLY A 509 12.88 4.77 -16.66
CA GLY A 509 13.54 5.98 -16.16
C GLY A 509 15.00 5.82 -15.74
N ALA A 510 15.61 4.65 -15.98
CA ALA A 510 17.00 4.32 -15.66
C ALA A 510 17.88 4.21 -16.93
N HIS A 511 17.78 5.20 -17.82
CA HIS A 511 18.65 5.34 -19.00
C HIS A 511 19.56 6.55 -18.88
#